data_AF-A0A7S3NEM9-F1
#
_entry.id   AF-A0A7S3NEM9-F1
#
_cell.length_a   1.000
_cell.length_b   1.000
_cell.length_c   1.000
_cell.angle_alpha   90.00
_cell.angle_beta   90.00
_cell.angle_gamma   90.00
#
_symmetry.space_group_name_H-M   'P 1'
#
loop_
_entity.id
_entity.type
_entity.pdbx_description
1 polymer ?
#
loop_
_entity_poly.entity_id
_entity_poly.type
_entity_poly.pdbx_seq_one_letter_code
_entity_poly.pdbx_strand_id
1 'polypeptide(L)'
;MHSKNFRGTDDEKYKKKNILIIGSKWSGMDMLFQFLGAKDESKMADFNTITVAQGNFGFLDKSTNFKKYYDEEKVIIKSANKMVFSEDKVQFEDGSETQIDVVIFCTGYQYKFPFLKDESIIKIEHNGQYFGPTYKRIFSAKDPTLIFIGNIDGPTLEFYIERHAILAKYFIEGKLKLPTSEEMVADAEQFMAEVPDAPSYYKSPPDVHFKLFGVLHQLLLDSGIDAPPLNEEFYKKQQELTSLALQSLCSGDYLDFKSLDCKGYEVSDSSEFF
;
A
#
# COMPACT_ATOMS: atom_id res chain seq x y z
N MET A 1 -2.24 -20.04 -3.47
CA MET A 1 -3.16 -19.00 -4.02
C MET A 1 -2.58 -17.61 -3.80
N HIS A 2 -2.99 -16.60 -4.57
CA HIS A 2 -2.61 -15.20 -4.28
C HIS A 2 -3.64 -14.51 -3.38
N SER A 3 -3.24 -13.47 -2.64
CA SER A 3 -4.11 -12.68 -1.76
C SER A 3 -5.36 -12.14 -2.47
N LYS A 4 -5.24 -11.84 -3.77
CA LYS A 4 -6.36 -11.48 -4.67
C LYS A 4 -7.56 -12.43 -4.59
N ASN A 5 -7.31 -13.71 -4.33
CA ASN A 5 -8.33 -14.77 -4.32
C ASN A 5 -8.78 -15.15 -2.91
N PHE A 6 -8.24 -14.50 -1.88
CA PHE A 6 -8.68 -14.68 -0.50
C PHE A 6 -10.04 -14.02 -0.29
N ARG A 7 -10.95 -14.70 0.42
CA ARG A 7 -12.33 -14.24 0.64
C ARG A 7 -12.78 -14.29 2.09
N GLY A 8 -11.99 -14.89 2.97
CA GLY A 8 -12.34 -15.17 4.35
C GLY A 8 -11.53 -16.33 4.88
N THR A 9 -11.66 -16.58 6.18
CA THR A 9 -10.91 -17.61 6.91
C THR A 9 -11.73 -18.86 7.20
N ASP A 10 -13.02 -18.84 6.87
CA ASP A 10 -14.04 -19.88 7.10
C ASP A 10 -14.10 -20.97 6.02
N ASP A 11 -13.32 -20.82 4.95
CA ASP A 11 -13.23 -21.81 3.86
C ASP A 11 -12.58 -23.12 4.37
N GLU A 12 -13.23 -24.26 4.08
CA GLU A 12 -12.77 -25.60 4.48
C GLU A 12 -11.34 -25.91 4.03
N LYS A 13 -10.81 -25.24 2.99
CA LYS A 13 -9.41 -25.39 2.57
C LYS A 13 -8.39 -24.92 3.61
N TYR A 14 -8.79 -24.13 4.61
CA TYR A 14 -7.93 -23.66 5.71
C TYR A 14 -8.09 -24.50 6.98
N LYS A 15 -9.14 -25.32 7.05
CA LYS A 15 -9.53 -26.02 8.25
C LYS A 15 -8.48 -27.05 8.67
N LYS A 16 -7.94 -26.90 9.89
CA LYS A 16 -6.89 -27.77 10.45
C LYS A 16 -5.70 -27.92 9.51
N LYS A 17 -5.31 -26.83 8.86
CA LYS A 17 -4.20 -26.78 7.91
C LYS A 17 -3.00 -26.03 8.46
N ASN A 18 -1.81 -26.41 8.00
CA ASN A 18 -0.59 -25.62 8.12
C ASN A 18 -0.53 -24.63 6.96
N ILE A 19 -0.60 -23.33 7.27
CA ILE A 19 -0.74 -22.27 6.28
C ILE A 19 0.56 -21.48 6.21
N LEU A 20 1.11 -21.30 5.01
CA LEU A 20 2.25 -20.42 4.74
C LEU A 20 1.75 -19.12 4.10
N ILE A 21 1.95 -17.99 4.76
CA ILE A 21 1.71 -16.65 4.20
C ILE A 21 3.06 -16.08 3.75
N ILE A 22 3.22 -15.82 2.44
CA ILE A 22 4.45 -15.25 1.87
C ILE A 22 4.25 -13.75 1.63
N GLY A 23 4.93 -12.94 2.43
CA GLY A 23 4.84 -11.48 2.45
C GLY A 23 4.05 -10.98 3.67
N SER A 24 4.63 -10.09 4.47
CA SER A 24 4.01 -9.48 5.68
C SER A 24 3.93 -7.96 5.59
N LYS A 25 3.55 -7.44 4.42
CA LYS A 25 3.01 -6.07 4.31
C LYS A 25 1.49 -6.10 4.59
N TRP A 26 0.75 -5.10 4.12
CA TRP A 26 -0.70 -4.91 4.32
C TRP A 26 -1.52 -6.20 4.26
N SER A 27 -1.55 -6.90 3.11
CA SER A 27 -2.39 -8.10 2.96
C SER A 27 -1.96 -9.28 3.84
N GLY A 28 -0.66 -9.49 4.04
CA GLY A 28 -0.17 -10.60 4.85
C GLY A 28 -0.50 -10.43 6.32
N MET A 29 -0.30 -9.22 6.83
CA MET A 29 -0.64 -8.86 8.21
C MET A 29 -2.14 -8.90 8.44
N ASP A 30 -2.92 -8.30 7.54
CA ASP A 30 -4.37 -8.31 7.63
C ASP A 30 -4.96 -9.72 7.63
N MET A 31 -4.45 -10.60 6.75
CA MET A 31 -4.86 -12.01 6.75
C MET A 31 -4.50 -12.72 8.05
N LEU A 32 -3.27 -12.53 8.57
CA LEU A 32 -2.88 -13.07 9.87
C LEU A 32 -3.87 -12.62 10.96
N PHE A 33 -4.25 -11.34 10.99
CA PHE A 33 -5.25 -10.85 11.95
C PHE A 33 -6.63 -11.47 11.78
N GLN A 34 -7.09 -11.63 10.54
CA GLN A 34 -8.36 -12.29 10.26
C GLN A 34 -8.35 -13.73 10.74
N PHE A 35 -7.26 -14.48 10.52
CA PHE A 35 -7.14 -15.86 11.01
C PHE A 35 -7.15 -15.91 12.54
N LEU A 36 -6.52 -14.94 13.20
CA LEU A 36 -6.46 -14.83 14.66
C LEU A 36 -7.71 -14.18 15.29
N GLY A 37 -8.74 -13.85 14.51
CA GLY A 37 -10.01 -13.29 15.02
C GLY A 37 -9.96 -11.82 15.46
N ALA A 38 -8.94 -11.05 15.06
CA ALA A 38 -8.84 -9.59 15.28
C ALA A 38 -9.21 -9.11 16.71
N LYS A 39 -8.60 -9.72 17.74
CA LYS A 39 -8.83 -9.59 19.21
C LYS A 39 -9.95 -10.45 19.82
N ASP A 40 -10.85 -10.99 19.02
CA ASP A 40 -11.92 -11.85 19.50
C ASP A 40 -11.55 -13.32 19.24
N GLU A 41 -10.99 -13.98 20.26
CA GLU A 41 -10.56 -15.39 20.16
C GLU A 41 -11.70 -16.34 19.78
N SER A 42 -12.96 -15.97 20.03
CA SER A 42 -14.12 -16.77 19.61
C SER A 42 -14.32 -16.79 18.09
N LYS A 43 -13.69 -15.85 17.37
CA LYS A 43 -13.70 -15.73 15.91
C LYS A 43 -12.43 -16.26 15.25
N MET A 44 -11.49 -16.80 16.02
CA MET A 44 -10.28 -17.41 15.48
C MET A 44 -10.67 -18.58 14.57
N ALA A 45 -10.04 -18.63 13.40
CA ALA A 45 -10.28 -19.68 12.44
C ALA A 45 -9.69 -21.02 12.92
N ASP A 46 -10.28 -22.13 12.48
CA ASP A 46 -9.80 -23.47 12.80
C ASP A 46 -8.61 -23.83 11.90
N PHE A 47 -7.38 -23.47 12.28
CA PHE A 47 -6.13 -23.83 11.57
C PHE A 47 -5.17 -24.54 12.53
N ASN A 48 -4.18 -25.26 12.00
CA ASN A 48 -3.14 -25.90 12.84
C ASN A 48 -2.05 -24.89 13.19
N THR A 49 -1.38 -24.35 12.16
CA THR A 49 -0.29 -23.38 12.30
C THR A 49 -0.32 -22.37 11.15
N ILE A 50 0.15 -21.15 11.40
CA ILE A 50 0.41 -20.13 10.38
C ILE A 50 1.89 -19.78 10.40
N THR A 51 2.60 -20.13 9.34
CA THR A 51 3.96 -19.64 9.10
C THR A 51 3.89 -18.36 8.26
N VAL A 52 4.45 -17.26 8.74
CA VAL A 52 4.59 -16.01 7.98
C VAL A 52 6.02 -15.88 7.51
N ALA A 53 6.21 -15.74 6.19
CA ALA A 53 7.50 -15.67 5.55
C ALA A 53 7.76 -14.33 4.83
N GLN A 54 8.84 -13.61 5.19
CA GLN A 54 9.26 -12.34 4.59
C GLN A 54 10.77 -12.09 4.82
N GLY A 55 11.36 -11.11 4.13
CA GLY A 55 12.78 -10.77 4.28
C GLY A 55 13.16 -9.89 5.49
N ASN A 56 12.22 -9.31 6.24
CA ASN A 56 12.53 -8.55 7.47
C ASN A 56 11.32 -8.53 8.43
N PHE A 57 11.53 -8.94 9.69
CA PHE A 57 10.51 -9.06 10.73
C PHE A 57 10.72 -8.19 11.96
N GLY A 58 11.63 -7.22 11.91
CA GLY A 58 12.05 -6.49 13.11
C GLY A 58 10.92 -5.76 13.88
N PHE A 59 9.72 -5.63 13.29
CA PHE A 59 8.52 -5.13 13.96
C PHE A 59 7.65 -6.23 14.60
N LEU A 60 7.56 -7.44 14.02
CA LEU A 60 6.78 -8.55 14.59
C LEU A 60 7.46 -9.19 15.79
N ASP A 61 8.80 -9.24 15.79
CA ASP A 61 9.59 -9.74 16.91
C ASP A 61 9.40 -8.89 18.17
N LYS A 62 9.02 -7.62 18.00
CA LYS A 62 8.80 -6.65 19.08
C LYS A 62 7.35 -6.55 19.53
N SER A 63 6.43 -7.11 18.74
CA SER A 63 5.00 -7.03 19.01
C SER A 63 4.64 -7.79 20.27
N THR A 64 3.86 -7.16 21.15
CA THR A 64 3.27 -7.86 22.30
C THR A 64 1.99 -8.60 21.92
N ASN A 65 1.31 -8.17 20.85
CA ASN A 65 0.04 -8.76 20.38
C ASN A 65 0.16 -10.20 19.90
N PHE A 66 1.33 -10.61 19.41
CA PHE A 66 1.52 -11.95 18.86
C PHE A 66 2.19 -12.93 19.84
N LYS A 67 2.70 -12.45 20.98
CA LYS A 67 3.50 -13.25 21.91
C LYS A 67 2.82 -14.55 22.31
N LYS A 68 1.54 -14.48 22.71
CA LYS A 68 0.73 -15.66 23.06
C LYS A 68 0.73 -16.71 21.94
N TYR A 69 0.57 -16.29 20.69
CA TYR A 69 0.48 -17.19 19.55
C TYR A 69 1.83 -17.78 19.15
N TYR A 70 2.94 -17.08 19.43
CA TYR A 70 4.28 -17.64 19.33
C TYR A 70 4.52 -18.69 20.43
N ASP A 71 4.16 -18.37 21.68
CA ASP A 71 4.30 -19.28 22.83
C ASP A 71 3.47 -20.57 22.67
N GLU A 72 2.32 -20.49 21.99
CA GLU A 72 1.46 -21.62 21.61
C GLU A 72 1.85 -22.31 20.29
N GLU A 73 2.92 -21.87 19.63
CA GLU A 73 3.38 -22.34 18.30
C GLU A 73 2.33 -22.25 17.17
N LYS A 74 1.27 -21.45 17.36
CA LYS A 74 0.24 -21.20 16.34
C LYS A 74 0.72 -20.28 15.22
N VAL A 75 1.63 -19.36 15.54
CA VAL A 75 2.25 -18.47 14.56
C VAL A 75 3.75 -18.68 14.58
N ILE A 76 4.33 -18.85 13.40
CA ILE A 76 5.78 -19.05 13.22
C ILE A 76 6.26 -17.99 12.24
N ILE A 77 7.40 -17.37 12.53
CA ILE A 77 8.03 -16.40 11.66
C ILE A 77 9.27 -17.02 11.02
N LYS A 78 9.38 -16.90 9.69
CA LYS A 78 10.51 -17.44 8.92
C LYS A 78 11.02 -16.47 7.89
N SER A 79 12.33 -16.33 7.75
CA SER A 79 12.89 -15.55 6.66
C SER A 79 12.53 -16.14 5.29
N ALA A 80 12.09 -15.28 4.36
CA ALA A 80 11.72 -15.67 3.00
C ALA A 80 12.82 -15.43 1.96
N ASN A 81 14.06 -15.11 2.37
CA ASN A 81 15.15 -14.86 1.43
C ASN A 81 15.43 -16.06 0.51
N LYS A 82 15.28 -17.27 1.05
CA LYS A 82 15.35 -18.52 0.30
C LYS A 82 14.36 -19.53 0.87
N MET A 83 13.52 -20.08 -0.01
CA MET A 83 12.58 -21.16 0.30
C MET A 83 12.68 -22.22 -0.79
N VAL A 84 12.73 -23.49 -0.40
CA VAL A 84 12.71 -24.63 -1.33
C VAL A 84 11.43 -25.43 -1.05
N PHE A 85 10.55 -25.46 -2.04
CA PHE A 85 9.29 -26.20 -1.96
C PHE A 85 9.52 -27.65 -2.40
N SER A 86 8.87 -28.57 -1.69
CA SER A 86 8.67 -29.95 -2.12
C SER A 86 7.17 -30.28 -2.06
N GLU A 87 6.79 -31.56 -2.13
CA GLU A 87 5.40 -31.96 -2.28
C GLU A 87 4.50 -31.50 -1.13
N ASP A 88 4.97 -31.62 0.12
CA ASP A 88 4.19 -31.35 1.34
C ASP A 88 4.90 -30.45 2.36
N LYS A 89 6.13 -30.00 2.05
CA LYS A 89 6.96 -29.22 2.96
C LYS A 89 7.74 -28.11 2.27
N VAL A 90 8.15 -27.13 3.07
CA VAL A 90 9.01 -26.01 2.67
C VAL A 90 10.25 -26.00 3.56
N GLN A 91 11.42 -25.92 2.93
CA GLN A 91 12.69 -25.69 3.61
C GLN A 91 13.07 -24.21 3.54
N PHE A 92 13.41 -23.60 4.67
CA PHE A 92 13.80 -22.19 4.80
C PHE A 92 15.33 -22.03 4.79
N GLU A 93 15.81 -20.78 4.72
CA GLU A 93 17.25 -20.48 4.65
C GLU A 93 18.06 -20.95 5.87
N ASP A 94 17.40 -21.03 7.04
CA ASP A 94 17.98 -21.53 8.29
C ASP A 94 18.11 -23.07 8.31
N GLY A 95 17.70 -23.75 7.24
CA GLY A 95 17.69 -25.20 7.10
C GLY A 95 16.48 -25.88 7.73
N SER A 96 15.62 -25.16 8.43
CA SER A 96 14.39 -25.72 9.01
C SER A 96 13.41 -26.13 7.92
N GLU A 97 12.67 -27.20 8.18
CA GLU A 97 11.60 -27.68 7.30
C GLU A 97 10.26 -27.60 8.02
N THR A 98 9.20 -27.24 7.30
CA THR A 98 7.85 -27.16 7.84
C THR A 98 6.88 -27.78 6.85
N GLN A 99 6.00 -28.66 7.34
CA GLN A 99 4.89 -29.19 6.53
C GLN A 99 3.87 -28.08 6.27
N ILE A 100 3.48 -27.89 5.01
CA ILE A 100 2.56 -26.81 4.60
C ILE A 100 1.48 -27.40 3.70
N ASP A 101 0.23 -27.21 4.10
CA ASP A 101 -0.94 -27.61 3.31
C ASP A 101 -1.38 -26.51 2.34
N VAL A 102 -1.23 -25.24 2.75
CA VAL A 102 -1.77 -24.08 2.02
C VAL A 102 -0.72 -22.99 1.92
N VAL A 103 -0.45 -22.53 0.70
CA VAL A 103 0.42 -21.36 0.46
C VAL A 103 -0.42 -20.18 -0.01
N ILE A 104 -0.30 -19.04 0.67
CA ILE A 104 -0.93 -17.77 0.33
C ILE A 104 0.16 -16.75 -0.02
N PHE A 105 0.22 -16.34 -1.28
CA PHE A 105 1.12 -15.30 -1.76
C PHE A 105 0.50 -13.92 -1.47
N CYS A 106 1.07 -13.21 -0.52
CA CYS A 106 0.81 -11.81 -0.18
C CYS A 106 1.92 -10.91 -0.73
N THR A 107 2.30 -11.15 -1.98
CA THR A 107 3.48 -10.58 -2.65
C THR A 107 3.20 -9.27 -3.40
N GLY A 108 2.01 -8.69 -3.22
CA GLY A 108 1.61 -7.44 -3.86
C GLY A 108 1.04 -7.62 -5.26
N TYR A 109 0.99 -6.54 -6.01
CA TYR A 109 0.38 -6.48 -7.34
C TYR A 109 1.30 -5.79 -8.33
N GLN A 110 1.03 -6.02 -9.61
CA GLN A 110 1.70 -5.36 -10.72
C GLN A 110 0.69 -4.52 -11.51
N TYR A 111 1.12 -3.37 -12.01
CA TYR A 111 0.40 -2.64 -13.04
C TYR A 111 0.29 -3.49 -14.30
N LYS A 112 -0.92 -3.48 -14.87
CA LYS A 112 -1.20 -4.13 -16.14
C LYS A 112 -2.35 -3.40 -16.84
N PHE A 113 -2.05 -2.83 -18.00
CA PHE A 113 -3.02 -2.12 -18.83
C PHE A 113 -3.19 -2.87 -20.16
N PRO A 114 -3.93 -4.01 -20.19
CA PRO A 114 -4.04 -4.83 -21.41
C PRO A 114 -4.73 -4.10 -22.57
N PHE A 115 -5.42 -3.00 -22.28
CA PHE A 115 -6.07 -2.12 -23.24
C PHE A 115 -5.12 -1.04 -23.81
N LEU A 116 -4.00 -0.74 -23.15
CA LEU A 116 -3.04 0.27 -23.58
C LEU A 116 -1.82 -0.43 -24.18
N LYS A 117 -1.81 -0.58 -25.51
CA LYS A 117 -0.78 -1.36 -26.23
C LYS A 117 0.40 -0.52 -26.73
N ASP A 118 0.27 0.80 -26.73
CA ASP A 118 1.30 1.70 -27.22
C ASP A 118 2.34 2.00 -26.13
N GLU A 119 3.41 1.20 -26.12
CA GLU A 119 4.52 1.36 -25.17
C GLU A 119 5.35 2.63 -25.42
N SER A 120 5.15 3.34 -26.54
CA SER A 120 5.80 4.64 -26.77
C SER A 120 5.18 5.77 -25.94
N ILE A 121 3.93 5.60 -25.48
CA ILE A 121 3.22 6.56 -24.64
C ILE A 121 3.40 6.24 -23.16
N ILE A 122 3.17 4.98 -22.77
CA ILE A 122 3.35 4.48 -21.41
C ILE A 122 3.96 3.09 -21.46
N LYS A 123 5.08 2.95 -20.78
CA LYS A 123 5.78 1.68 -20.61
C LYS A 123 5.63 1.21 -19.17
N ILE A 124 5.37 -0.08 -19.02
CA ILE A 124 5.40 -0.74 -17.71
C ILE A 124 6.84 -1.18 -17.44
N GLU A 125 7.39 -0.75 -16.31
CA GLU A 125 8.80 -0.96 -15.98
C GLU A 125 8.93 -1.56 -14.57
N HIS A 126 10.17 -1.88 -14.20
CA HIS A 126 10.51 -2.37 -12.87
C HIS A 126 9.67 -3.57 -12.42
N ASN A 127 9.57 -4.57 -13.32
CA ASN A 127 8.78 -5.77 -13.09
C ASN A 127 7.31 -5.46 -12.71
N GLY A 128 6.70 -4.49 -13.39
CA GLY A 128 5.28 -4.15 -13.19
C GLY A 128 5.00 -3.22 -12.03
N GLN A 129 6.03 -2.68 -11.37
CA GLN A 129 5.85 -1.82 -10.19
C GLN A 129 5.82 -0.33 -10.52
N TYR A 130 6.13 0.03 -11.76
CA TYR A 130 6.08 1.39 -12.26
C TYR A 130 5.51 1.39 -13.66
N PHE A 131 4.92 2.52 -14.02
CA PHE A 131 4.66 2.86 -15.40
C PHE A 131 4.90 4.35 -15.62
N GLY A 132 5.35 4.70 -16.82
CA GLY A 132 5.69 6.07 -17.16
C GLY A 132 6.13 6.23 -18.62
N PRO A 133 6.58 7.43 -19.00
CA PRO A 133 6.75 8.60 -18.13
C PRO A 133 5.42 9.29 -17.80
N THR A 134 5.22 9.67 -16.53
CA THR A 134 4.03 10.41 -16.07
C THR A 134 4.42 11.68 -15.32
N TYR A 135 3.85 12.83 -15.70
CA TYR A 135 3.97 14.08 -14.96
C TYR A 135 3.13 14.03 -13.68
N LYS A 136 3.77 14.26 -12.53
CA LYS A 136 3.15 14.22 -11.19
C LYS A 136 2.29 12.97 -10.92
N ARG A 137 2.60 11.85 -11.57
CA ARG A 137 1.83 10.58 -11.54
C ARG A 137 0.39 10.65 -12.05
N ILE A 138 0.03 11.73 -12.75
CA ILE A 138 -1.32 11.98 -13.28
C ILE A 138 -1.33 11.90 -14.81
N PHE A 139 -0.57 12.77 -15.48
CA PHE A 139 -0.66 12.93 -16.93
C PHE A 139 0.44 12.11 -17.61
N SER A 140 0.15 11.39 -18.70
CA SER A 140 1.24 10.86 -19.53
C SER A 140 2.07 12.03 -20.08
N ALA A 141 3.39 11.96 -19.91
CA ALA A 141 4.27 13.03 -20.39
C ALA A 141 4.35 13.08 -21.92
N LYS A 142 4.05 11.95 -22.60
CA LYS A 142 4.08 11.82 -24.07
C LYS A 142 2.74 12.17 -24.73
N ASP A 143 1.63 11.89 -24.04
CA ASP A 143 0.29 12.29 -24.47
C ASP A 143 -0.55 12.70 -23.25
N PRO A 144 -0.60 14.00 -22.90
CA PRO A 144 -1.30 14.46 -21.69
C PRO A 144 -2.82 14.26 -21.71
N THR A 145 -3.41 13.88 -22.85
CA THR A 145 -4.83 13.50 -22.93
C THR A 145 -5.09 12.15 -22.25
N LEU A 146 -4.05 11.33 -22.05
CA LEU A 146 -4.10 10.12 -21.25
C LEU A 146 -3.79 10.45 -19.78
N ILE A 147 -4.81 10.28 -18.94
CA ILE A 147 -4.79 10.67 -17.52
C ILE A 147 -4.97 9.43 -16.63
N PHE A 148 -4.14 9.33 -15.59
CA PHE A 148 -4.14 8.28 -14.58
C PHE A 148 -4.55 8.83 -13.20
N ILE A 149 -5.59 8.27 -12.62
CA ILE A 149 -6.09 8.64 -11.30
C ILE A 149 -5.79 7.51 -10.30
N GLY A 150 -5.38 7.86 -9.08
CA GLY A 150 -5.14 6.87 -8.00
C GLY A 150 -3.87 6.04 -8.16
N ASN A 151 -2.91 6.52 -8.93
CA ASN A 151 -1.61 5.89 -9.15
C ASN A 151 -0.62 6.15 -8.00
N ILE A 152 -1.07 5.89 -6.77
CA ILE A 152 -0.38 6.15 -5.51
C ILE A 152 -0.68 4.97 -4.57
N ASP A 153 0.31 4.55 -3.80
CA ASP A 153 0.16 3.60 -2.68
C ASP A 153 0.48 4.36 -1.40
N GLY A 154 0.01 3.90 -0.25
CA GLY A 154 0.30 4.51 1.06
C GLY A 154 -0.92 5.05 1.81
N PRO A 155 -0.70 5.53 3.05
CA PRO A 155 -1.77 6.11 3.85
C PRO A 155 -2.32 7.37 3.15
N THR A 156 -3.55 7.77 3.49
CA THR A 156 -4.18 9.02 3.02
C THR A 156 -4.51 9.08 1.53
N LEU A 157 -4.66 7.92 0.89
CA LEU A 157 -4.94 7.75 -0.54
C LEU A 157 -6.10 8.62 -1.04
N GLU A 158 -7.14 8.78 -0.23
CA GLU A 158 -8.34 9.56 -0.51
C GLU A 158 -8.02 11.01 -0.92
N PHE A 159 -7.09 11.68 -0.23
CA PHE A 159 -6.76 13.07 -0.53
C PHE A 159 -5.97 13.19 -1.83
N TYR A 160 -5.11 12.22 -2.15
CA TYR A 160 -4.39 12.26 -3.42
C TYR A 160 -5.31 12.01 -4.60
N ILE A 161 -6.22 11.04 -4.48
CA ILE A 161 -7.20 10.75 -5.54
C ILE A 161 -8.03 12.00 -5.81
N GLU A 162 -8.44 12.72 -4.77
CA GLU A 162 -9.15 13.98 -4.92
C GLU A 162 -8.30 15.02 -5.68
N ARG A 163 -7.04 15.25 -5.29
CA ARG A 163 -6.16 16.19 -6.01
C ARG A 163 -5.90 15.77 -7.46
N HIS A 164 -5.73 14.48 -7.74
CA HIS A 164 -5.66 13.95 -9.09
C HIS A 164 -6.91 14.31 -9.90
N ALA A 165 -8.10 14.10 -9.31
CA ALA A 165 -9.37 14.37 -9.97
C ALA A 165 -9.58 15.86 -10.25
N ILE A 166 -9.25 16.75 -9.30
CA ILE A 166 -9.33 18.20 -9.48
C ILE A 166 -8.39 18.66 -10.60
N LEU A 167 -7.12 18.26 -10.57
CA LEU A 167 -6.15 18.61 -11.62
C LEU A 167 -6.61 18.11 -13.00
N ALA A 168 -7.09 16.87 -13.08
CA ALA A 168 -7.62 16.29 -14.31
C ALA A 168 -8.83 17.09 -14.86
N LYS A 169 -9.79 17.44 -13.99
CA LYS A 169 -10.95 18.26 -14.35
C LYS A 169 -10.51 19.59 -14.95
N TYR A 170 -9.64 20.34 -14.26
CA TYR A 170 -9.22 21.65 -14.72
C TYR A 170 -8.37 21.58 -16.01
N PHE A 171 -7.62 20.49 -16.21
CA PHE A 171 -6.95 20.25 -17.49
C PHE A 171 -7.94 20.01 -18.62
N ILE A 172 -8.94 19.15 -18.41
CA ILE A 172 -9.99 18.85 -19.39
C ILE A 172 -10.79 20.12 -19.76
N GLU A 173 -11.02 21.02 -18.79
CA GLU A 173 -11.68 22.32 -19.01
C GLU A 173 -10.78 23.36 -19.71
N GLY A 174 -9.51 23.04 -19.98
CA GLY A 174 -8.54 23.96 -20.58
C GLY A 174 -8.09 25.08 -19.65
N LYS A 175 -8.33 24.95 -18.34
CA LYS A 175 -7.99 25.94 -17.30
C LYS A 175 -6.65 25.65 -16.63
N LEU A 176 -6.23 24.39 -16.57
CA LEU A 176 -4.89 24.00 -16.15
C LEU A 176 -3.98 23.90 -17.39
N LYS A 177 -2.91 24.68 -17.41
CA LYS A 177 -1.86 24.56 -18.43
C LYS A 177 -0.76 23.64 -17.91
N LEU A 178 -0.48 22.57 -18.65
CA LEU A 178 0.64 21.70 -18.37
C LEU A 178 1.93 22.25 -19.01
N PRO A 179 3.10 21.92 -18.44
CA PRO A 179 4.38 22.23 -19.07
C PRO A 179 4.56 21.41 -20.36
N THR A 180 5.65 21.65 -21.08
CA THR A 180 5.99 20.94 -22.32
C THR A 180 6.22 19.45 -22.07
N SER A 181 6.13 18.64 -23.12
CA SER A 181 6.38 17.18 -23.02
C SER A 181 7.79 16.90 -22.49
N GLU A 182 8.78 17.68 -22.93
CA GLU A 182 10.17 17.59 -22.50
C GLU A 182 10.32 17.85 -21.00
N GLU A 183 9.70 18.92 -20.48
CA GLU A 183 9.71 19.25 -19.05
C GLU A 183 9.00 18.18 -18.21
N MET A 184 7.89 17.63 -18.71
CA MET A 184 7.15 16.56 -18.04
C MET A 184 7.95 15.24 -17.98
N VAL A 185 8.69 14.91 -19.03
CA VAL A 185 9.59 13.75 -19.04
C VAL A 185 10.72 13.95 -18.05
N ALA A 186 11.35 15.14 -18.03
CA ALA A 186 12.42 15.45 -17.09
C ALA A 186 11.95 15.37 -15.63
N ASP A 187 10.74 15.85 -15.31
CA ASP A 187 10.11 15.71 -13.98
C ASP A 187 9.91 14.23 -13.61
N ALA A 188 9.42 13.41 -14.54
CA ALA A 188 9.21 11.98 -14.30
C ALA A 188 10.53 11.22 -14.07
N GLU A 189 11.58 11.55 -14.83
CA GLU A 189 12.92 10.98 -14.69
C GLU A 189 13.57 11.40 -13.36
N GLN A 190 13.45 12.67 -12.98
CA GLN A 190 13.94 13.16 -11.69
C GLN A 190 13.23 12.44 -10.53
N PHE A 191 11.91 12.31 -10.59
CA PHE A 191 11.16 11.56 -9.59
C PHE A 191 11.67 10.13 -9.46
N MET A 192 11.93 9.46 -10.60
CA MET A 192 12.47 8.10 -10.60
C MET A 192 13.89 8.00 -10.05
N ALA A 193 14.74 9.00 -10.26
CA ALA A 193 16.07 9.05 -9.67
C ALA A 193 16.06 9.29 -8.15
N GLU A 194 15.05 10.00 -7.64
CA GLU A 194 14.86 10.24 -6.19
C GLU A 194 14.26 9.03 -5.46
N VAL A 195 13.57 8.12 -6.16
CA VAL A 195 13.00 6.91 -5.57
C VAL A 195 14.09 5.83 -5.49
N PRO A 196 14.44 5.32 -4.28
CA PRO A 196 15.43 4.27 -4.14
C PRO A 196 15.04 3.00 -4.91
N ASP A 197 16.03 2.26 -5.45
CA ASP A 197 15.88 0.90 -5.99
C ASP A 197 15.45 -0.07 -4.86
N ALA A 198 14.17 -0.04 -4.52
CA ALA A 198 13.57 -0.91 -3.54
C ALA A 198 12.59 -1.89 -4.22
N PRO A 199 12.49 -3.15 -3.75
CA PRO A 199 11.60 -4.16 -4.31
C PRO A 199 10.10 -3.85 -4.17
N SER A 200 9.75 -2.71 -3.56
CA SER A 200 8.55 -1.96 -3.94
C SER A 200 8.99 -0.53 -4.25
N TYR A 201 8.73 -0.05 -5.47
CA TYR A 201 8.88 1.38 -5.84
C TYR A 201 8.17 2.34 -4.85
N TYR A 202 7.30 1.78 -4.01
CA TYR A 202 6.54 2.36 -2.90
C TYR A 202 7.21 2.30 -1.51
N LYS A 203 8.53 2.08 -1.41
CA LYS A 203 9.28 2.26 -0.13
C LYS A 203 9.71 3.71 0.06
N SER A 204 9.02 4.65 -0.56
CA SER A 204 9.27 6.05 -0.27
C SER A 204 8.93 6.28 1.21
N PRO A 205 9.80 6.93 1.99
CA PRO A 205 9.48 7.22 3.37
C PRO A 205 8.18 8.06 3.43
N PRO A 206 7.47 8.07 4.56
CA PRO A 206 6.19 8.78 4.71
C PRO A 206 6.23 10.24 4.25
N ASP A 207 7.40 10.86 4.34
CA ASP A 207 7.72 12.20 3.85
C ASP A 207 7.48 12.36 2.34
N VAL A 208 7.71 11.34 1.52
CA VAL A 208 7.50 11.39 0.06
C VAL A 208 6.02 11.40 -0.29
N HIS A 209 5.19 10.67 0.47
CA HIS A 209 3.74 10.73 0.27
C HIS A 209 3.24 12.16 0.59
N PHE A 210 3.58 12.70 1.77
CA PHE A 210 3.23 14.08 2.12
C PHE A 210 3.82 15.11 1.14
N LYS A 211 5.06 14.92 0.69
CA LYS A 211 5.69 15.74 -0.36
C LYS A 211 4.88 15.70 -1.64
N LEU A 212 4.41 14.53 -2.07
CA LEU A 212 3.59 14.40 -3.28
C LEU A 212 2.25 15.15 -3.13
N PHE A 213 1.59 15.04 -1.98
CA PHE A 213 0.36 15.79 -1.74
C PHE A 213 0.63 17.30 -1.83
N GLY A 214 1.65 17.78 -1.11
CA GLY A 214 2.04 19.19 -1.11
C GLY A 214 2.39 19.69 -2.51
N VAL A 215 3.09 18.88 -3.31
CA VAL A 215 3.40 19.18 -4.72
C VAL A 215 2.14 19.31 -5.56
N LEU A 216 1.17 18.39 -5.42
CA LEU A 216 -0.09 18.43 -6.16
C LEU A 216 -0.95 19.62 -5.75
N HIS A 217 -1.00 19.93 -4.45
CA HIS A 217 -1.73 21.08 -3.94
C HIS A 217 -1.09 22.39 -4.39
N GLN A 218 0.23 22.50 -4.34
CA GLN A 218 0.94 23.68 -4.84
C GLN A 218 0.70 23.89 -6.34
N LEU A 219 0.66 22.82 -7.13
CA LEU A 219 0.34 22.91 -8.56
C LEU A 219 -1.05 23.52 -8.80
N LEU A 220 -2.04 23.22 -7.95
CA LEU A 220 -3.37 23.84 -8.03
C LEU A 220 -3.28 25.35 -7.73
N LEU A 221 -2.59 25.72 -6.65
CA LEU A 221 -2.41 27.13 -6.26
C LEU A 221 -1.67 27.94 -7.32
N ASP A 222 -0.56 27.40 -7.84
CA ASP A 222 0.24 28.04 -8.90
C ASP A 222 -0.56 28.23 -10.20
N SER A 223 -1.57 27.38 -10.40
CA SER A 223 -2.49 27.45 -11.54
C SER A 223 -3.68 28.39 -11.30
N GLY A 224 -3.73 29.08 -10.15
CA GLY A 224 -4.85 29.95 -9.77
C GLY A 224 -6.14 29.18 -9.49
N ILE A 225 -6.06 27.88 -9.24
CA ILE A 225 -7.20 27.03 -8.92
C ILE A 225 -7.39 27.06 -7.42
N ASP A 226 -8.49 27.67 -6.98
CA ASP A 226 -8.96 27.55 -5.62
C ASP A 226 -9.50 26.12 -5.42
N ALA A 227 -8.67 25.27 -4.83
CA ALA A 227 -9.05 23.94 -4.40
C ALA A 227 -9.21 24.00 -2.88
N PRO A 228 -10.33 23.50 -2.33
CA PRO A 228 -10.63 23.61 -0.91
C PRO A 228 -9.40 23.28 -0.07
N PRO A 229 -9.01 24.16 0.86
CA PRO A 229 -8.10 23.76 1.89
C PRO A 229 -8.84 22.71 2.72
N LEU A 230 -8.29 21.51 2.76
CA LEU A 230 -8.05 20.94 4.07
C LEU A 230 -6.95 21.85 4.64
N ASN A 231 -7.27 22.77 5.55
CA ASN A 231 -6.36 23.86 5.96
C ASN A 231 -4.98 23.37 6.48
N GLU A 232 -4.01 24.27 6.63
CA GLU A 232 -2.65 23.93 7.11
C GLU A 232 -2.67 23.12 8.43
N GLU A 233 -3.68 23.37 9.27
CA GLU A 233 -3.95 22.65 10.51
C GLU A 233 -4.36 21.19 10.26
N PHE A 234 -5.22 20.91 9.29
CA PHE A 234 -5.56 19.56 8.86
C PHE A 234 -4.32 18.79 8.41
N TYR A 235 -3.42 19.40 7.63
CA TYR A 235 -2.20 18.72 7.19
C TYR A 235 -1.24 18.40 8.33
N LYS A 236 -1.02 19.35 9.23
CA LYS A 236 -0.20 19.11 10.44
C LYS A 236 -0.78 17.97 11.26
N LYS A 237 -2.10 17.94 11.41
CA LYS A 237 -2.79 16.87 12.14
C LYS A 237 -2.67 15.53 11.41
N GLN A 238 -2.87 15.49 10.10
CA GLN A 238 -2.75 14.26 9.33
C GLN A 238 -1.31 13.69 9.37
N GLN A 239 -0.30 14.55 9.34
CA GLN A 239 1.09 14.15 9.51
C GLN A 239 1.34 13.54 10.90
N GLU A 240 0.77 14.13 11.96
CA GLU A 240 0.82 13.59 13.32
C GLU A 240 0.13 12.22 13.40
N LEU A 241 -1.10 12.10 12.90
CA LEU A 241 -1.87 10.85 12.91
C LEU A 241 -1.19 9.73 12.11
N THR A 242 -0.64 10.07 10.95
CA THR A 242 0.09 9.12 10.11
C THR A 242 1.37 8.67 10.79
N SER A 243 2.09 9.58 11.45
CA SER A 243 3.29 9.25 12.23
C SER A 243 2.97 8.31 13.40
N LEU A 244 1.87 8.56 14.12
CA LEU A 244 1.37 7.69 15.19
C LEU A 244 0.95 6.32 14.64
N ALA A 245 0.20 6.28 13.53
CA ALA A 245 -0.19 5.04 12.88
C ALA A 245 1.05 4.24 12.46
N LEU A 246 2.04 4.87 11.83
CA LEU A 246 3.30 4.25 11.45
C LEU A 246 4.10 3.74 12.65
N GLN A 247 4.10 4.46 13.77
CA GLN A 247 4.75 4.01 15.00
C GLN A 247 4.09 2.73 15.52
N SER A 248 2.76 2.67 15.55
CA SER A 248 2.01 1.46 15.93
C SER A 248 2.23 0.30 14.96
N LEU A 249 2.26 0.57 13.65
CA LEU A 249 2.58 -0.43 12.63
C LEU A 249 4.01 -0.98 12.82
N CYS A 250 4.97 -0.10 13.12
CA CYS A 250 6.38 -0.45 13.34
C CYS A 250 6.64 -1.10 14.72
N SER A 251 5.79 -0.89 15.73
CA SER A 251 5.88 -1.58 17.01
C SER A 251 5.24 -2.97 16.97
N GLY A 252 4.47 -3.25 15.92
CA GLY A 252 3.73 -4.49 15.78
C GLY A 252 2.48 -4.56 16.67
N ASP A 253 2.08 -3.45 17.30
CA ASP A 253 0.92 -3.42 18.22
C ASP A 253 -0.38 -3.04 17.49
N TYR A 254 -0.63 -3.71 16.36
CA TYR A 254 -1.74 -3.46 15.44
C TYR A 254 -3.15 -3.57 16.05
N LEU A 255 -3.31 -4.27 17.16
CA LEU A 255 -4.63 -4.50 17.72
C LEU A 255 -5.05 -3.36 18.67
N ASP A 256 -4.13 -2.51 19.15
CA ASP A 256 -4.36 -1.52 20.22
C ASP A 256 -4.86 -0.14 19.77
N PHE A 257 -5.51 -0.06 18.61
CA PHE A 257 -6.08 1.20 18.16
C PHE A 257 -7.20 1.71 19.08
N LYS A 258 -7.00 2.91 19.61
CA LYS A 258 -8.08 3.78 20.09
C LYS A 258 -8.74 4.41 18.88
N SER A 259 -10.07 4.41 18.84
CA SER A 259 -10.83 5.19 17.85
C SER A 259 -10.37 6.65 17.88
N LEU A 260 -10.04 7.20 16.72
CA LEU A 260 -9.89 8.65 16.57
C LEU A 260 -11.29 9.26 16.48
N ASP A 261 -11.65 10.06 17.50
CA ASP A 261 -12.88 10.84 17.46
C ASP A 261 -12.68 12.03 16.52
N CYS A 262 -13.39 12.00 15.40
CA CYS A 262 -13.43 13.09 14.43
C CYS A 262 -14.60 14.07 14.68
N LYS A 263 -15.28 14.01 15.84
CA LYS A 263 -16.30 15.01 16.21
C LYS A 263 -15.62 16.34 16.52
N GLY A 264 -15.73 17.28 15.59
CA GLY A 264 -15.11 18.61 15.64
C GLY A 264 -14.61 19.10 14.28
N TYR A 265 -14.49 18.20 13.30
CA TYR A 265 -14.24 18.58 11.91
C TYR A 265 -15.58 18.95 11.24
N GLU A 266 -16.01 20.20 11.38
CA GLU A 266 -17.07 20.73 10.53
C GLU A 266 -16.50 20.87 9.11
N VAL A 267 -16.90 19.97 8.21
CA VAL A 267 -16.83 20.24 6.77
C VAL A 267 -17.91 21.29 6.54
N SER A 268 -17.51 22.55 6.36
CA SER A 268 -18.43 23.61 5.96
C SER A 268 -19.02 23.23 4.61
N ASP A 269 -20.23 22.69 4.66
CA ASP A 269 -21.16 22.44 3.57
C ASP A 269 -20.60 21.66 2.36
N SER A 270 -20.75 20.34 2.38
CA SER A 270 -20.45 19.48 1.21
C SER A 270 -21.51 19.58 0.09
N SER A 271 -22.57 20.39 0.26
CA SER A 271 -23.63 20.52 -0.75
C SER A 271 -23.26 21.40 -1.94
N GLU A 272 -22.11 22.10 -1.91
CA GLU A 272 -21.56 22.83 -3.06
C GLU A 272 -20.59 22.00 -3.93
N PHE A 273 -20.32 20.74 -3.56
CA PHE A 273 -19.32 19.88 -4.22
C PHE A 273 -19.89 18.72 -5.06
N PHE A 274 -21.19 18.73 -5.34
CA PHE A 274 -21.84 17.83 -6.31
C PHE A 274 -22.75 18.60 -7.27
#